data_AF-A0A351XEI8-F1
#
_entry.id   AF-A0A351XEI8-F1
#
_cell.length_a   1.000
_cell.length_b   1.000
_cell.length_c   1.000
_cell.angle_alpha   90.00
_cell.angle_beta   90.00
_cell.angle_gamma   90.00
#
_symmetry.space_group_name_H-M   'P 1'
#
loop_
_entity.id
_entity.type
_entity.pdbx_description
1 polymer ?
#
loop_
_entity_poly.entity_id
_entity_poly.type
_entity_poly.pdbx_seq_one_letter_code
_entity_poly.pdbx_strand_id
1 'polypeptide(L)'
;MTIPGNGTVAAVVLAAGGGSRWSGPGHKLLADLDGRPLAAHAIGAAAAAGLDELVVVTGPVDLSAIIPEGATVLHNGSWSQGQAGSIRLAVEHAKRAGHEAIVLGLADTPGIPAEAW
;
A
#
# COMPACT_ATOMS: atom_id res chain seq x y z
N MET A 1 -1.39 -4.93 34.91
CA MET A 1 -2.18 -5.91 34.15
C MET A 1 -2.99 -5.13 33.14
N THR A 2 -2.43 -4.91 31.96
CA THR A 2 -3.09 -4.23 30.83
C THR A 2 -4.06 -5.21 30.19
N ILE A 3 -5.33 -4.81 30.08
CA ILE A 3 -6.32 -5.49 29.24
C ILE A 3 -5.78 -5.42 27.80
N PRO A 4 -5.88 -6.48 26.97
CA PRO A 4 -5.52 -6.38 25.56
C PRO A 4 -6.31 -5.21 24.97
N GLY A 5 -5.62 -4.21 24.43
CA GLY A 5 -6.29 -3.05 23.87
C GLY A 5 -7.12 -3.47 22.65
N ASN A 6 -8.27 -2.83 22.46
CA ASN A 6 -8.91 -2.72 21.15
C ASN A 6 -8.03 -1.84 20.23
N GLY A 7 -6.77 -2.22 20.00
CA GLY A 7 -5.89 -1.44 19.13
C GLY A 7 -6.31 -1.60 17.68
N THR A 8 -6.27 -0.49 16.94
CA THR A 8 -6.59 -0.48 15.52
C THR A 8 -5.37 -0.89 14.70
N VAL A 9 -5.60 -1.52 13.55
CA VAL A 9 -4.57 -2.01 12.64
C VAL A 9 -4.77 -1.38 11.27
N ALA A 10 -3.71 -0.83 10.69
CA ALA A 10 -3.75 -0.26 9.34
C ALA A 10 -3.21 -1.24 8.29
N ALA A 11 -3.90 -1.35 7.15
CA ALA A 11 -3.39 -1.96 5.94
C ALA A 11 -2.47 -0.96 5.23
N VAL A 12 -1.22 -1.33 4.96
CA VAL A 12 -0.25 -0.50 4.26
C VAL A 12 0.10 -1.17 2.93
N VAL A 13 -0.21 -0.51 1.82
CA VAL A 13 0.22 -0.93 0.48
C VAL A 13 1.41 -0.08 0.05
N LEU A 14 2.58 -0.69 -0.12
CA LEU A 14 3.73 -0.01 -0.71
C LEU A 14 3.60 0.00 -2.24
N ALA A 15 3.28 1.17 -2.78
CA ALA A 15 3.10 1.46 -4.20
C ALA A 15 4.13 2.46 -4.75
N ALA A 16 5.30 2.55 -4.10
CA ALA A 16 6.38 3.49 -4.43
C ALA A 16 7.53 2.85 -5.21
N GLY A 17 7.35 1.67 -5.80
CA GLY A 17 8.40 0.99 -6.55
C GLY A 17 8.63 1.63 -7.91
N GLY A 18 9.89 1.89 -8.28
CA GLY A 18 10.24 2.54 -9.56
C GLY A 18 10.25 1.64 -10.81
N GLY A 19 9.86 0.36 -10.69
CA GLY A 19 9.69 -0.52 -11.84
C GLY A 19 10.93 -0.74 -12.71
N SER A 20 12.16 -0.48 -12.24
CA SER A 20 13.38 -0.43 -13.07
C SER A 20 13.73 -1.70 -13.86
N ARG A 21 13.20 -2.86 -13.45
CA ARG A 21 13.38 -4.16 -14.12
C ARG A 21 12.21 -4.51 -15.06
N TRP A 22 11.18 -3.68 -15.10
CA TRP A 22 10.04 -3.85 -15.99
C TRP A 22 10.46 -3.48 -17.41
N SER A 23 10.23 -4.39 -18.34
CA SER A 23 10.51 -4.21 -19.77
C SER A 23 9.26 -4.06 -20.63
N GLY A 24 8.07 -4.08 -20.02
CA GLY A 24 6.80 -3.87 -20.70
C GLY A 24 6.47 -2.39 -20.93
N PRO A 25 5.36 -2.10 -21.62
CA PRO A 25 4.92 -0.72 -21.82
C PRO A 25 4.55 -0.05 -20.49
N GLY A 26 4.76 1.28 -20.43
CA GLY A 26 4.39 2.09 -19.28
C GLY A 26 5.07 1.67 -17.97
N HIS A 27 4.42 1.97 -16.85
CA HIS A 27 4.90 1.63 -15.52
C HIS A 27 4.31 0.30 -15.03
N LYS A 28 5.11 -0.58 -14.42
CA LYS A 28 4.68 -1.92 -13.93
C LYS A 28 3.36 -1.89 -13.14
N LEU A 29 3.22 -0.94 -12.22
CA LEU A 29 2.02 -0.82 -11.36
C LEU A 29 0.73 -0.48 -12.14
N LEU A 30 0.87 0.09 -13.34
CA LEU A 30 -0.22 0.41 -14.26
C LEU A 30 -0.39 -0.61 -15.38
N ALA A 31 0.46 -1.64 -15.44
CA ALA A 31 0.34 -2.69 -16.45
C ALA A 31 -0.98 -3.43 -16.27
N ASP A 32 -1.62 -3.77 -17.38
CA ASP A 32 -2.86 -4.55 -17.36
C ASP A 32 -2.58 -5.97 -16.85
N LEU A 33 -3.36 -6.39 -15.86
CA LEU A 33 -3.47 -7.76 -15.40
C LEU A 33 -4.96 -8.06 -15.25
N ASP A 34 -5.49 -8.98 -16.04
CA ASP A 34 -6.91 -9.37 -16.04
C ASP A 34 -7.86 -8.17 -16.17
N GLY A 35 -7.53 -7.22 -17.06
CA GLY A 35 -8.38 -6.05 -17.36
C GLY A 35 -8.31 -4.92 -16.33
N ARG A 36 -7.40 -4.99 -15.35
CA ARG A 36 -7.19 -3.96 -14.33
C ARG A 36 -5.70 -3.66 -14.15
N PRO A 37 -5.32 -2.43 -13.75
CA PRO A 37 -3.94 -2.14 -13.38
C PRO A 37 -3.42 -3.09 -12.30
N LEU A 38 -2.18 -3.57 -12.44
CA LEU A 38 -1.53 -4.51 -11.51
C LEU A 38 -1.71 -4.09 -10.04
N ALA A 39 -1.46 -2.82 -9.72
CA ALA A 39 -1.59 -2.30 -8.37
C ALA A 39 -3.02 -2.29 -7.84
N ALA A 40 -4.03 -2.23 -8.71
CA ALA A 40 -5.43 -2.23 -8.30
C ALA A 40 -5.84 -3.55 -7.63
N HIS A 41 -5.19 -4.68 -7.96
CA HIS A 41 -5.46 -5.96 -7.33
C HIS A 41 -5.04 -5.96 -5.85
N ALA A 42 -3.80 -5.55 -5.57
CA ALA A 42 -3.29 -5.49 -4.21
C ALA A 42 -3.99 -4.40 -3.36
N ILE A 43 -4.24 -3.22 -3.95
CA ILE A 43 -4.98 -2.14 -3.27
C ILE A 43 -6.42 -2.58 -2.98
N GLY A 44 -7.08 -3.24 -3.92
CA GLY A 44 -8.43 -3.77 -3.73
C GLY A 44 -8.51 -4.84 -2.65
N ALA A 45 -7.55 -5.76 -2.61
CA ALA A 45 -7.47 -6.79 -1.56
C ALA A 45 -7.27 -6.16 -0.17
N ALA A 46 -6.34 -5.19 -0.05
CA ALA A 46 -6.11 -4.46 1.19
C ALA A 46 -7.36 -3.68 1.66
N ALA A 47 -8.07 -3.04 0.72
CA ALA A 47 -9.31 -2.32 1.02
C ALA A 47 -10.42 -3.25 1.53
N ALA A 48 -10.46 -4.49 1.02
CA ALA A 48 -11.46 -5.48 1.39
C ALA A 48 -11.09 -6.29 2.65
N ALA A 49 -9.90 -6.09 3.22
CA ALA A 49 -9.39 -6.86 4.35
C ALA A 49 -10.12 -6.59 5.68
N GLY A 50 -10.88 -5.50 5.78
CA GLY A 50 -11.60 -5.14 7.01
C GLY A 50 -10.70 -4.57 8.11
N LEU A 51 -9.50 -4.10 7.76
CA LEU A 51 -8.61 -3.35 8.66
C LEU A 51 -9.09 -1.90 8.82
N ASP A 52 -8.66 -1.24 9.90
CA ASP A 52 -9.23 0.04 10.36
C ASP A 52 -8.86 1.24 9.47
N GLU A 53 -7.75 1.16 8.74
CA GLU A 53 -7.30 2.19 7.79
C GLU A 53 -6.61 1.53 6.59
N LEU A 54 -6.86 2.03 5.39
CA LEU A 54 -6.05 1.74 4.21
C LEU A 54 -5.08 2.90 3.95
N VAL A 55 -3.79 2.62 4.05
CA VAL A 55 -2.70 3.55 3.71
C VAL A 55 -2.02 3.07 2.42
N VAL A 56 -1.96 3.93 1.41
CA VAL A 56 -1.22 3.67 0.16
C VAL A 56 -0.01 4.59 0.09
N VAL A 57 1.19 4.01 0.09
CA VAL A 57 2.44 4.77 -0.05
C VAL A 57 2.84 4.84 -1.52
N THR A 58 2.65 6.00 -2.13
CA THR A 58 2.94 6.28 -3.54
C THR A 58 4.37 6.75 -3.77
N GLY A 59 4.81 6.70 -5.03
CA GLY A 59 6.12 7.15 -5.46
C GLY A 59 6.06 7.76 -6.86
N PRO A 60 6.82 7.24 -7.86
CA PRO A 60 7.04 7.94 -9.12
C PRO A 60 5.84 7.98 -10.07
N VAL A 61 4.89 7.07 -9.90
CA VAL A 61 3.75 6.91 -10.81
C VAL A 61 2.48 7.43 -10.17
N ASP A 62 1.64 8.10 -10.96
CA ASP A 62 0.31 8.51 -10.53
C ASP A 62 -0.64 7.31 -10.46
N LEU A 63 -1.22 7.10 -9.29
CA LEU A 63 -2.16 6.02 -8.98
C LEU A 63 -3.52 6.56 -8.53
N SER A 64 -3.78 7.86 -8.67
CA SER A 64 -5.02 8.51 -8.22
C SER A 64 -6.29 7.84 -8.76
N ALA A 65 -6.25 7.32 -9.98
CA ALA A 65 -7.38 6.64 -10.61
C ALA A 65 -7.70 5.25 -10.04
N ILE A 66 -6.79 4.63 -9.26
CA ILE A 66 -6.96 3.27 -8.72
C ILE A 66 -7.06 3.22 -7.20
N ILE A 67 -6.67 4.29 -6.51
CA ILE A 67 -6.77 4.38 -5.05
C ILE A 67 -8.22 4.68 -4.69
N PRO A 68 -8.86 3.86 -3.84
CA PRO A 68 -10.25 4.08 -3.45
C PRO A 68 -10.40 5.35 -2.61
N GLU A 69 -11.57 5.97 -2.71
CA GLU A 69 -11.95 7.09 -1.85
C GLU A 69 -11.87 6.68 -0.37
N GLY A 70 -11.36 7.56 0.48
CA GLY A 70 -11.18 7.31 1.91
C GLY A 70 -9.85 6.65 2.29
N ALA A 71 -9.04 6.19 1.32
CA ALA A 71 -7.68 5.75 1.60
C ALA A 71 -6.76 6.94 1.97
N THR A 72 -5.90 6.75 2.95
CA THR A 72 -4.82 7.68 3.27
C THR A 72 -3.68 7.51 2.26
N VAL A 73 -3.30 8.59 1.59
CA VAL A 73 -2.21 8.57 0.60
C VAL A 73 -0.98 9.25 1.17
N LEU A 74 0.12 8.50 1.27
CA LEU A 74 1.44 9.04 1.63
C LEU A 74 2.33 9.04 0.40
N HIS A 75 2.99 10.16 0.09
CA HIS A 75 3.93 10.23 -1.03
C HIS A 75 5.38 10.13 -0.57
N ASN A 76 6.12 9.13 -1.05
CA ASN A 76 7.56 9.03 -0.82
C ASN A 76 8.34 9.70 -1.97
N GLY A 77 8.75 10.95 -1.77
CA GLY A 77 9.60 11.68 -2.72
C GLY A 77 11.00 11.08 -2.91
N SER A 78 11.46 10.25 -1.96
CA SER A 78 12.76 9.56 -1.99
C SER A 78 12.63 8.10 -2.42
N TRP A 79 11.59 7.74 -3.18
CA TRP A 79 11.29 6.37 -3.62
C TRP A 79 12.46 5.64 -4.28
N SER A 80 13.37 6.36 -4.94
CA SER A 80 14.53 5.80 -5.64
C SER A 80 15.61 5.26 -4.69
N GLN A 81 15.57 5.63 -3.41
CA GLN A 81 16.51 5.16 -2.37
C GLN A 81 16.12 3.80 -1.76
N GLY A 82 15.06 3.17 -2.30
CA GLY A 82 14.55 1.88 -1.84
C GLY A 82 13.36 1.98 -0.90
N GLN A 83 12.87 0.81 -0.46
CA GLN A 83 11.59 0.68 0.26
C GLN A 83 11.62 1.18 1.71
N ALA A 84 12.81 1.30 2.32
CA ALA A 84 12.94 1.68 3.72
C ALA A 84 12.31 3.05 4.03
N GLY A 85 12.42 4.01 3.10
CA GLY A 85 11.76 5.31 3.23
C GLY A 85 10.23 5.21 3.24
N SER A 86 9.66 4.36 2.38
CA SER A 86 8.22 4.12 2.33
C SER A 86 7.70 3.43 3.60
N ILE A 87 8.43 2.44 4.11
CA ILE A 87 8.12 1.77 5.38
C ILE A 87 8.17 2.77 6.53
N ARG A 88 9.20 3.62 6.59
CA ARG A 88 9.32 4.66 7.61
C ARG A 88 8.14 5.63 7.57
N LEU A 89 7.73 6.09 6.39
CA LEU A 89 6.56 6.97 6.25
C LEU A 89 5.29 6.32 6.78
N ALA A 90 5.04 5.06 6.43
CA ALA A 90 3.89 4.30 6.91
C ALA A 90 3.90 4.10 8.43
N VAL A 91 5.04 3.71 9.00
CA VAL A 91 5.18 3.51 10.46
C VAL A 91 4.99 4.82 11.22
N GLU A 92 5.57 5.91 10.75
CA GLU A 92 5.42 7.22 11.40
C GLU A 92 3.98 7.77 11.27
N HIS A 93 3.28 7.46 10.17
CA HIS A 93 1.84 7.73 10.06
C HIS A 93 1.04 6.90 11.06
N ALA A 94 1.22 5.59 11.09
CA ALA A 94 0.51 4.68 11.97
C ALA A 94 0.64 5.08 13.45
N LYS A 95 1.86 5.44 13.88
CA LYS A 95 2.11 5.98 15.23
C LYS A 95 1.33 7.26 15.52
N ARG A 96 1.27 8.20 14.58
CA ARG A 96 0.53 9.47 14.76
C ARG A 96 -0.98 9.25 14.78
N ALA A 97 -1.47 8.31 13.98
CA ALA A 97 -2.88 7.92 13.94
C ALA A 97 -3.31 7.06 15.15
N GLY A 98 -2.35 6.54 15.92
CA GLY A 98 -2.62 5.73 17.12
C GLY A 98 -2.89 4.25 16.81
N HIS A 99 -2.51 3.77 15.63
CA HIS A 99 -2.58 2.34 15.30
C HIS A 99 -1.58 1.53 16.13
N GLU A 100 -2.01 0.36 16.60
CA GLU A 100 -1.17 -0.57 17.35
C GLU A 100 -0.22 -1.33 16.42
N ALA A 101 -0.67 -1.66 15.21
CA ALA A 101 0.09 -2.41 14.23
C ALA A 101 -0.20 -1.96 12.80
N ILE A 102 0.67 -2.39 11.89
CA ILE A 102 0.43 -2.32 10.45
C ILE A 102 0.57 -3.71 9.85
N VAL A 103 -0.29 -4.03 8.89
CA VAL A 103 -0.07 -5.13 7.94
C VAL A 103 0.45 -4.52 6.66
N LEU A 104 1.58 -5.01 6.15
CA LEU A 104 2.24 -4.42 5.00
C LEU A 104 2.23 -5.38 3.81
N GLY A 105 1.69 -4.92 2.68
CA GLY A 105 1.72 -5.60 1.40
C GLY A 105 2.36 -4.74 0.30
N LEU A 106 2.72 -5.37 -0.81
CA LEU A 106 3.32 -4.70 -1.97
C LEU A 106 2.29 -4.54 -3.09
N ALA A 107 2.30 -3.39 -3.75
CA ALA A 107 1.39 -3.14 -4.87
C ALA A 107 1.62 -4.06 -6.07
N ASP A 108 2.78 -4.72 -6.16
CA ASP A 108 3.13 -5.61 -7.27
C ASP A 108 3.08 -7.10 -6.93
N THR A 109 2.43 -7.46 -5.80
CA THR A 109 2.08 -8.84 -5.41
C THR A 109 0.56 -9.03 -5.49
N PRO A 110 -0.03 -9.14 -6.71
CA PRO A 110 -1.48 -9.10 -6.92
C PRO A 110 -2.24 -10.34 -6.41
N GLY A 111 -1.54 -11.44 -6.12
CA GLY A 111 -2.14 -12.73 -5.76
C GLY A 111 -2.46 -12.91 -4.27
N ILE A 112 -2.29 -11.88 -3.43
CA ILE A 112 -2.62 -11.94 -2.00
C ILE A 112 -4.10 -11.57 -1.82
N PRO A 113 -4.96 -12.52 -1.41
CA PRO A 113 -6.38 -12.26 -1.23
C PRO A 113 -6.65 -11.52 0.09
N ALA A 114 -7.84 -10.94 0.24
CA ALA A 114 -8.20 -10.09 1.38
C ALA A 114 -8.09 -10.82 2.73
N GLU A 115 -8.43 -12.10 2.77
CA GLU A 115 -8.34 -12.94 3.98
C GLU A 115 -6.90 -13.26 4.44
N ALA A 116 -5.90 -12.89 3.63
CA ALA A 116 -4.48 -13.06 3.94
C ALA A 116 -3.77 -11.74 4.32
N TRP A 117 -4.53 -10.64 4.40
CA TRP A 117 -4.11 -9.38 5.03
C TRP A 117 -4.39 -9.45 6.54
#